data_AF-A0A3S0S6S2-F1
#
_entry.id   AF-A0A3S0S6S2-F1
#
_cell.length_a   1.000
_cell.length_b   1.000
_cell.length_c   1.000
_cell.angle_alpha   90.00
_cell.angle_beta   90.00
_cell.angle_gamma   90.00
#
_symmetry.space_group_name_H-M   'P 1'
#
loop_
_entity.id
_entity.type
_entity.pdbx_description
1 polymer ?
#
loop_
_entity_poly.entity_id
_entity_poly.type
_entity_poly.pdbx_seq_one_letter_code
_entity_poly.pdbx_strand_id
1 'polypeptide(L)'
;MTECDGTPHSSGVQREPVRNDVISALRQAVAAIEATSTELPRDRVAAARAVRRTPPTRRPSTPKRMPDGTWPPVTYQGMPEGDDWMNNLPAWYHHGERGFDRRIMEELAAAGVPCYTVNQLADHVRFVPQGIPIFLDWLTHLEERIPGPETDHRNAVRIGLIRGLDDIANRGNRESIDLLAAQLRRRPPIPRRAADCAQFALARIATVKDFPTIAALLVEMPPEVARGDFIEYMGRVKTPEAQEIVLTWLDTEWTWFALRALIAMKARGVRERIAPYVDDANSDVRKYAKRALERLAD
;
A
#
# COMPACT_ATOMS: atom_id res chain seq x y z
N MET A 1 -8.72 -25.09 -74.64
CA MET A 1 -7.43 -25.56 -75.18
C MET A 1 -6.35 -24.93 -74.29
N THR A 2 -5.62 -25.61 -73.42
CA THR A 2 -5.41 -27.06 -73.17
C THR A 2 -4.79 -27.20 -71.75
N GLU A 3 -5.16 -28.29 -71.08
CA GLU A 3 -4.62 -29.03 -69.89
C GLU A 3 -3.25 -28.61 -69.29
N CYS A 4 -3.13 -28.43 -67.96
CA CYS A 4 -2.96 -29.40 -66.84
C CYS A 4 -1.52 -29.94 -66.64
N ASP A 5 -0.87 -29.53 -65.53
CA ASP A 5 -0.05 -30.32 -64.58
C ASP A 5 0.51 -29.33 -63.53
N GLY A 6 0.59 -29.54 -62.21
CA GLY A 6 0.37 -30.72 -61.38
C GLY A 6 1.43 -30.77 -60.27
N THR A 7 1.25 -30.09 -59.12
CA THR A 7 1.61 -30.56 -57.75
C THR A 7 1.40 -29.49 -56.67
N PRO A 8 0.85 -29.82 -55.48
CA PRO A 8 0.74 -28.92 -54.34
C PRO A 8 1.93 -29.11 -53.38
N HIS A 9 2.66 -28.03 -53.05
CA HIS A 9 3.59 -28.04 -51.92
C HIS A 9 2.92 -27.50 -50.66
N SER A 10 2.51 -28.44 -49.82
CA SER A 10 2.18 -28.26 -48.41
C SER A 10 3.43 -27.76 -47.66
N SER A 11 3.48 -26.47 -47.36
CA SER A 11 4.45 -25.92 -46.41
C SER A 11 3.92 -26.08 -44.99
N GLY A 12 4.02 -27.31 -44.47
CA GLY A 12 3.92 -27.61 -43.05
C GLY A 12 5.12 -27.00 -42.33
N VAL A 13 4.89 -25.90 -41.63
CA VAL A 13 5.89 -25.23 -40.79
C VAL A 13 6.30 -26.20 -39.68
N GLN A 14 7.51 -26.75 -39.79
CA GLN A 14 8.19 -27.49 -38.74
C GLN A 14 8.43 -26.56 -37.54
N ARG A 15 7.53 -26.63 -36.56
CA ARG A 15 7.80 -26.23 -35.17
C ARG A 15 7.53 -27.47 -34.32
N GLU A 16 8.39 -27.70 -33.32
CA GLU A 16 8.21 -28.63 -32.19
C GLU A 16 8.81 -30.05 -32.29
N PRO A 17 10.16 -30.14 -32.21
CA PRO A 17 10.80 -31.20 -31.42
C PRO A 17 11.34 -30.65 -30.08
N VAL A 18 12.07 -29.53 -30.14
CA VAL A 18 12.82 -28.96 -28.99
C VAL A 18 11.91 -28.51 -27.85
N ARG A 19 10.69 -28.04 -28.14
CA ARG A 19 9.72 -27.59 -27.12
C ARG A 19 9.12 -28.76 -26.34
N ASN A 20 8.95 -29.91 -26.97
CA ASN A 20 8.40 -31.11 -26.35
C ASN A 20 9.41 -31.80 -25.43
N ASP A 21 10.70 -31.71 -25.76
CA ASP A 21 11.79 -32.23 -24.91
C ASP A 21 11.91 -31.43 -23.61
N VAL A 22 11.81 -30.09 -23.69
CA VAL A 22 11.84 -29.22 -22.50
C VAL A 22 10.62 -29.45 -21.60
N ILE A 23 9.43 -29.61 -22.19
CA ILE A 23 8.21 -29.91 -21.43
C ILE A 23 8.29 -31.30 -20.78
N SER A 24 8.86 -32.29 -21.47
CA SER A 24 9.05 -33.64 -20.94
C SER A 24 10.06 -33.67 -19.80
N ALA A 25 11.17 -32.94 -19.93
CA ALA A 25 12.16 -32.77 -18.88
C ALA A 25 11.57 -32.08 -17.64
N LEU A 26 10.73 -31.05 -17.83
CA LEU A 26 10.04 -30.39 -16.71
C LEU A 26 9.07 -31.34 -16.00
N ARG A 27 8.32 -32.15 -16.75
CA ARG A 27 7.39 -33.13 -16.17
C ARG A 27 8.14 -34.21 -15.40
N GLN A 28 9.27 -34.69 -15.89
CA GLN A 28 10.13 -35.62 -15.15
C GLN A 28 10.70 -35.01 -13.88
N ALA A 29 11.15 -33.75 -13.92
CA ALA A 29 11.67 -33.05 -12.74
C ALA A 29 10.59 -32.87 -11.68
N VAL A 30 9.36 -32.49 -12.08
CA VAL A 30 8.21 -32.38 -11.16
C VAL A 30 7.83 -33.74 -10.58
N ALA A 31 7.76 -34.79 -11.40
CA ALA A 31 7.46 -36.14 -10.93
C ALA A 31 8.52 -36.68 -9.95
N ALA A 32 9.81 -36.38 -10.19
CA ALA A 32 10.88 -36.73 -9.26
C ALA A 32 10.75 -36.01 -7.92
N ILE A 33 10.42 -34.71 -7.94
CA ILE A 33 10.16 -33.92 -6.72
C ILE A 33 8.97 -34.49 -5.94
N GLU A 34 7.87 -34.80 -6.63
CA GLU A 34 6.68 -35.39 -6.03
C GLU A 34 6.94 -36.78 -5.44
N ALA A 35 7.76 -37.61 -6.10
CA ALA A 35 8.18 -38.92 -5.59
C ALA A 35 9.03 -38.80 -4.30
N THR A 36 9.91 -37.80 -4.19
CA THR A 36 10.58 -37.47 -2.92
C THR A 36 9.65 -36.80 -1.89
N SER A 37 8.56 -36.17 -2.32
CA SER A 37 7.58 -35.55 -1.42
C SER A 37 6.73 -36.58 -0.68
N THR A 38 6.63 -37.83 -1.18
CA THR A 38 5.99 -38.94 -0.46
C THR A 38 6.78 -39.45 0.75
N GLU A 39 8.06 -39.08 0.87
CA GLU A 39 8.91 -39.41 2.03
C GLU A 39 8.94 -38.31 3.10
N LEU A 40 8.29 -37.16 2.87
CA LEU A 40 8.16 -36.13 3.91
C LEU A 40 7.23 -36.65 5.02
N PRO A 41 7.69 -36.71 6.29
CA PRO A 41 6.85 -37.12 7.40
C PRO A 41 5.57 -36.28 7.40
N ARG A 42 4.40 -36.93 7.37
CA ARG A 42 3.09 -36.25 7.35
C ARG A 42 2.97 -35.18 8.45
N ASP A 43 3.71 -35.37 9.55
CA ASP A 43 3.81 -34.43 10.66
C ASP A 43 4.50 -33.11 10.29
N ARG A 44 5.49 -33.10 9.40
CA ARG A 44 6.13 -31.86 8.92
C ARG A 44 5.22 -31.08 7.98
N VAL A 45 4.47 -31.77 7.11
CA VAL A 45 3.47 -31.15 6.24
C VAL A 45 2.29 -30.63 7.05
N ALA A 46 1.85 -31.38 8.06
CA ALA A 46 0.82 -30.96 9.00
C ALA A 46 1.27 -29.77 9.87
N ALA A 47 2.52 -29.77 10.37
CA ALA A 47 3.10 -28.67 11.12
C ALA A 47 3.25 -27.41 10.25
N ALA A 48 3.73 -27.53 9.01
CA ALA A 48 3.82 -26.40 8.08
C ALA A 48 2.44 -25.83 7.73
N ARG A 49 1.42 -26.69 7.56
CA ARG A 49 0.03 -26.28 7.37
C ARG A 49 -0.57 -25.64 8.63
N ALA A 50 -0.20 -26.11 9.81
CA ALA A 50 -0.61 -25.51 11.08
C ALA A 50 -0.01 -24.12 11.24
N VAL A 51 1.30 -23.94 10.99
CA VAL A 51 1.97 -22.62 11.00
C VAL A 51 1.35 -21.66 9.98
N ARG A 52 0.99 -22.13 8.78
CA ARG A 52 0.25 -21.32 7.78
C ARG A 52 -1.18 -20.99 8.18
N ARG A 53 -1.82 -21.83 8.99
CA ARG A 53 -3.20 -21.64 9.46
C ARG A 53 -3.29 -20.80 10.73
N THR A 54 -2.19 -20.60 11.46
CA THR A 54 -2.13 -19.64 12.54
C THR A 54 -2.09 -18.24 11.94
N PRO A 55 -3.16 -17.44 12.00
CA PRO A 55 -3.08 -16.03 11.64
C PRO A 55 -2.04 -15.39 12.59
N PRO A 56 -1.22 -14.42 12.15
CA PRO A 56 -0.33 -13.69 13.07
C PRO A 56 -1.18 -13.14 14.22
N THR A 57 -1.03 -13.74 15.41
CA THR A 57 -2.02 -13.66 16.49
C THR A 57 -2.00 -12.35 17.25
N ARG A 58 -1.15 -11.39 16.89
CA ARG A 58 -1.23 -10.02 17.41
C ARG A 58 -0.85 -9.05 16.31
N ARG A 59 -1.72 -8.06 16.04
CA ARG A 59 -1.27 -6.80 15.44
C ARG A 59 -0.07 -6.33 16.29
N PRO A 60 1.09 -6.01 15.69
CA PRO A 60 2.19 -5.41 16.43
C PRO A 60 1.64 -4.25 17.26
N SER A 61 1.89 -4.28 18.56
CA SER A 61 1.49 -3.22 19.46
C SER A 61 2.18 -1.93 19.03
N THR A 62 1.44 -0.83 19.00
CA THR A 62 2.03 0.50 18.82
C THR A 62 3.16 0.68 19.83
N PRO A 63 4.37 1.10 19.41
CA PRO A 63 5.43 1.40 20.35
C PRO A 63 4.93 2.43 21.37
N LYS A 64 5.36 2.30 22.61
CA LYS A 64 5.11 3.29 23.67
C LYS A 64 6.43 3.94 24.02
N ARG A 65 6.39 5.22 24.39
CA ARG A 65 7.56 5.88 24.97
C ARG A 65 8.00 5.13 26.23
N MET A 66 9.31 5.03 26.40
CA MET A 66 9.94 4.54 27.61
C MET A 66 9.77 5.57 28.74
N PRO A 67 9.97 5.18 30.02
CA PRO A 67 9.85 6.09 31.16
C PRO A 67 10.76 7.33 31.09
N ASP A 68 11.88 7.23 30.39
CA ASP A 68 12.83 8.32 30.13
C ASP A 68 12.39 9.26 28.97
N GLY A 69 11.21 9.03 28.39
CA GLY A 69 10.66 9.82 27.29
C GLY A 69 11.15 9.40 25.91
N THR A 70 12.10 8.45 25.81
CA THR A 70 12.65 7.95 24.53
C THR A 70 11.72 6.94 23.87
N TRP A 71 11.97 6.64 22.59
CA TRP A 71 11.27 5.59 21.86
C TRP A 71 12.12 4.32 21.82
N PRO A 72 11.51 3.12 21.80
CA PRO A 72 12.25 1.89 21.58
C PRO A 72 13.10 1.97 20.30
N PRO A 73 14.31 1.39 20.31
CA PRO A 73 15.14 1.30 19.12
C PRO A 73 14.38 0.65 17.96
N VAL A 74 14.51 1.24 16.78
CA VAL A 74 13.96 0.67 15.55
C VAL A 74 14.85 -0.48 15.11
N THR A 75 14.25 -1.63 14.79
CA THR A 75 14.96 -2.79 14.24
C THR A 75 14.19 -3.36 13.06
N TYR A 76 14.91 -3.70 11.99
CA TYR A 76 14.34 -4.30 10.79
C TYR A 76 15.41 -4.99 9.93
N GLN A 77 14.96 -5.84 9.01
CA GLN A 77 15.84 -6.55 8.08
C GLN A 77 16.52 -5.57 7.11
N GLY A 78 17.85 -5.65 7.00
CA GLY A 78 18.65 -4.79 6.13
C GLY A 78 18.94 -3.40 6.70
N MET A 79 18.65 -3.17 7.99
CA MET A 79 19.09 -1.99 8.71
C MET A 79 20.63 -1.85 8.64
N PRO A 80 21.18 -0.63 8.60
CA PRO A 80 22.63 -0.44 8.68
C PRO A 80 23.25 -1.13 9.90
N GLU A 81 24.41 -1.76 9.71
CA GLU A 81 25.15 -2.52 10.73
C GLU A 81 26.56 -1.96 10.93
N GLY A 82 27.06 -2.02 12.16
CA GLY A 82 28.39 -1.52 12.56
C GLY A 82 28.38 -0.04 12.94
N ASP A 83 29.28 0.39 13.81
CA ASP A 83 29.34 1.79 14.30
C ASP A 83 29.79 2.79 13.21
N ASP A 84 30.47 2.30 12.16
CA ASP A 84 31.02 3.08 11.06
C ASP A 84 30.14 3.07 9.79
N TRP A 85 28.92 2.54 9.86
CA TRP A 85 28.04 2.33 8.71
C TRP A 85 27.78 3.59 7.86
N MET A 86 27.74 4.78 8.48
CA MET A 86 27.56 6.06 7.78
C MET A 86 28.79 6.47 6.96
N ASN A 87 29.98 5.99 7.36
CA ASN A 87 31.24 6.23 6.66
C ASN A 87 31.57 5.13 5.66
N ASN A 88 30.94 3.96 5.80
CA ASN A 88 31.12 2.79 4.93
C ASN A 88 29.82 2.45 4.21
N LEU A 89 29.33 3.41 3.40
CA LEU A 89 28.11 3.22 2.63
C LEU A 89 28.32 2.19 1.52
N PRO A 90 27.37 1.25 1.31
CA PRO A 90 27.39 0.39 0.14
C PRO A 90 27.54 1.20 -1.15
N ALA A 91 28.35 0.70 -2.09
CA ALA A 91 28.78 1.43 -3.28
C ALA A 91 27.62 1.93 -4.18
N TRP A 92 26.42 1.38 -4.02
CA TRP A 92 25.24 1.79 -4.77
C TRP A 92 24.45 2.93 -4.11
N TYR A 93 24.86 3.48 -2.96
CA TYR A 93 24.24 4.66 -2.37
C TYR A 93 25.02 5.92 -2.74
N HIS A 94 24.39 6.76 -3.56
CA HIS A 94 24.92 8.05 -3.97
C HIS A 94 23.95 9.15 -3.57
N HIS A 95 24.43 10.15 -2.85
CA HIS A 95 23.61 11.28 -2.41
C HIS A 95 22.92 11.93 -3.61
N GLY A 96 21.61 12.12 -3.53
CA GLY A 96 20.81 12.74 -4.59
C GLY A 96 20.29 11.75 -5.64
N GLU A 97 20.49 10.44 -5.47
CA GLU A 97 20.03 9.42 -6.41
C GLU A 97 19.06 8.43 -5.76
N ARG A 98 18.12 7.88 -6.54
CA ARG A 98 17.27 6.72 -6.15
C ARG A 98 16.62 6.82 -4.76
N GLY A 99 16.26 8.03 -4.33
CA GLY A 99 15.67 8.28 -3.01
C GLY A 99 16.66 8.28 -1.82
N PHE A 100 17.96 8.16 -2.05
CA PHE A 100 19.00 8.30 -1.04
C PHE A 100 19.45 9.75 -0.88
N ASP A 101 19.10 10.36 0.26
CA ASP A 101 19.63 11.66 0.67
C ASP A 101 20.37 11.50 1.99
N ARG A 102 21.70 11.65 1.92
CA ARG A 102 22.61 11.58 3.07
C ARG A 102 22.19 12.46 4.26
N ARG A 103 21.59 13.64 4.03
CA ARG A 103 21.17 14.54 5.11
C ARG A 103 20.01 13.93 5.90
N ILE A 104 19.03 13.34 5.21
CA ILE A 104 17.91 12.62 5.84
C ILE A 104 18.43 11.42 6.64
N MET A 105 19.36 10.65 6.05
CA MET A 105 20.00 9.51 6.71
C MET A 105 20.67 9.91 8.03
N GLU A 106 21.45 10.99 8.03
CA GLU A 106 22.17 11.48 9.21
C GLU A 106 21.20 12.01 10.29
N GLU A 107 20.16 12.76 9.90
CA GLU A 107 19.15 13.25 10.85
C GLU A 107 18.35 12.11 11.49
N LEU A 108 17.95 11.11 10.70
CA LEU A 108 17.26 9.92 11.22
C LEU A 108 18.17 9.09 12.12
N ALA A 109 19.45 8.93 11.77
CA ALA A 109 20.43 8.28 12.62
C ALA A 109 20.60 8.99 13.97
N ALA A 110 20.68 10.32 13.96
CA ALA A 110 20.75 11.14 15.18
C ALA A 110 19.49 11.00 16.06
N ALA A 111 18.33 10.74 15.46
CA ALA A 111 17.08 10.42 16.17
C ALA A 111 16.96 8.94 16.59
N GLY A 112 18.01 8.13 16.44
CA GLY A 112 17.99 6.70 16.78
C GLY A 112 17.23 5.83 15.79
N VAL A 113 17.15 6.25 14.53
CA VAL A 113 16.50 5.54 13.41
C VAL A 113 17.52 5.30 12.30
N PRO A 114 18.44 4.34 12.45
CA PRO A 114 19.39 4.01 11.40
C PRO A 114 18.66 3.48 10.15
N CYS A 115 18.87 4.13 9.02
CA CYS A 115 18.38 3.69 7.72
C CYS A 115 19.21 4.29 6.59
N TYR A 116 19.34 3.60 5.46
CA TYR A 116 19.96 4.20 4.28
C TYR A 116 18.97 5.12 3.56
N THR A 117 17.70 4.72 3.43
CA THR A 117 16.66 5.53 2.79
C THR A 117 15.35 5.51 3.58
N VAL A 118 14.58 6.59 3.45
CA VAL A 118 13.21 6.68 4.00
C VAL A 118 12.27 5.62 3.43
N ASN A 119 12.47 5.18 2.19
CA ASN A 119 11.65 4.13 1.58
C ASN A 119 11.92 2.77 2.21
N GLN A 120 13.19 2.43 2.43
CA GLN A 120 13.56 1.20 3.13
C GLN A 120 12.93 1.17 4.53
N LEU A 121 13.01 2.29 5.24
CA LEU A 121 12.35 2.43 6.53
C LEU A 121 10.83 2.19 6.42
N ALA A 122 10.15 2.82 5.46
CA ALA A 122 8.72 2.67 5.23
C ALA A 122 8.29 1.28 4.74
N ASP A 123 9.19 0.50 4.12
CA ASP A 123 8.92 -0.86 3.64
C ASP A 123 9.06 -1.91 4.74
N HIS A 124 9.93 -1.67 5.71
CA HIS A 124 10.28 -2.67 6.72
C HIS A 124 9.83 -2.33 8.13
N VAL A 125 9.55 -1.06 8.42
CA VAL A 125 9.17 -0.60 9.75
C VAL A 125 7.76 -0.02 9.73
N ARG A 126 6.92 -0.56 10.60
CA ARG A 126 5.50 -0.17 10.66
C ARG A 126 5.27 1.17 11.36
N PHE A 127 6.06 1.49 12.37
CA PHE A 127 5.92 2.69 13.19
C PHE A 127 7.30 3.25 13.53
N VAL A 128 7.49 4.54 13.28
CA VAL A 128 8.72 5.31 13.54
C VAL A 128 8.34 6.65 14.16
N PRO A 129 7.78 6.65 15.38
CA PRO A 129 7.26 7.88 15.99
C PRO A 129 8.34 8.94 16.26
N GLN A 130 9.59 8.53 16.51
CA GLN A 130 10.73 9.45 16.63
C GLN A 130 11.11 10.13 15.31
N GLY A 131 10.74 9.54 14.16
CA GLY A 131 11.02 10.10 12.83
C GLY A 131 10.00 11.15 12.38
N ILE A 132 8.81 11.21 13.01
CA ILE A 132 7.72 12.11 12.61
C ILE A 132 8.18 13.57 12.46
N PRO A 133 8.92 14.19 13.41
CA PRO A 133 9.37 15.57 13.25
C PRO A 133 10.27 15.77 12.02
N ILE A 134 11.15 14.80 11.73
CA ILE A 134 12.05 14.83 10.57
C ILE A 134 11.24 14.67 9.29
N PHE A 135 10.30 13.73 9.23
CA PHE A 135 9.46 13.52 8.04
C PHE A 135 8.63 14.75 7.70
N LEU A 136 8.09 15.40 8.73
CA LEU A 136 7.27 16.60 8.61
C LEU A 136 8.09 17.78 8.07
N ASP A 137 9.21 18.07 8.72
CA ASP A 137 10.13 19.14 8.34
C ASP A 137 10.68 18.94 6.91
N TRP A 138 11.14 17.73 6.59
CA TRP A 138 11.61 17.42 5.23
C TRP A 138 10.53 17.52 4.17
N LEU A 139 9.30 17.09 4.44
CA LEU A 139 8.22 17.16 3.46
C LEU A 139 7.72 18.59 3.26
N THR A 140 7.74 19.42 4.32
CA THR A 140 7.45 20.86 4.25
C THR A 140 8.46 21.60 3.37
N HIS A 141 9.75 21.27 3.52
CA HIS A 141 10.86 21.96 2.86
C HIS A 141 11.46 21.18 1.68
N LEU A 142 10.73 20.20 1.13
CA LEU A 142 11.29 19.24 0.18
C LEU A 142 11.83 19.92 -1.08
N GLU A 143 11.06 20.84 -1.64
CA GLU A 143 11.41 21.60 -2.83
C GLU A 143 12.62 22.53 -2.62
N GLU A 144 12.81 23.03 -1.41
CA GLU A 144 13.95 23.89 -1.05
C GLU A 144 15.22 23.05 -0.87
N ARG A 145 15.09 21.88 -0.22
CA ARG A 145 16.22 21.00 0.09
C ARG A 145 16.71 20.20 -1.12
N ILE A 146 15.80 19.87 -2.04
CA ILE A 146 16.10 19.21 -3.30
C ILE A 146 15.50 20.10 -4.40
N PRO A 147 16.20 21.12 -4.92
CA PRO A 147 15.66 22.08 -5.89
C PRO A 147 15.58 21.53 -7.32
N GLY A 148 14.78 22.18 -8.19
CA GLY A 148 14.59 21.80 -9.61
C GLY A 148 13.24 21.16 -9.94
N PRO A 149 13.06 20.55 -11.13
CA PRO A 149 11.84 19.81 -11.47
C PRO A 149 11.68 18.53 -10.61
N GLU A 150 10.48 17.93 -10.62
CA GLU A 150 10.26 16.64 -9.94
C GLU A 150 11.07 15.53 -10.66
N THR A 151 12.01 14.93 -9.94
CA THR A 151 12.86 13.82 -10.43
C THR A 151 12.48 12.50 -9.74
N ASP A 152 12.96 11.38 -10.28
CA ASP A 152 12.77 10.06 -9.63
C ASP A 152 13.32 10.06 -8.20
N HIS A 153 14.46 10.70 -7.95
CA HIS A 153 15.01 10.84 -6.61
C HIS A 153 14.08 11.65 -5.70
N ARG A 154 13.64 12.86 -6.11
CA ARG A 154 12.75 13.66 -5.25
C ARG A 154 11.43 12.96 -5.00
N ASN A 155 10.83 12.35 -6.02
CA ASN A 155 9.59 11.61 -5.87
C ASN A 155 9.76 10.40 -4.93
N ALA A 156 10.88 9.69 -5.01
CA ALA A 156 11.19 8.60 -4.10
C ALA A 156 11.34 9.10 -2.65
N VAL A 157 12.03 10.22 -2.41
CA VAL A 157 12.11 10.85 -1.09
C VAL A 157 10.71 11.26 -0.61
N ARG A 158 9.92 11.94 -1.45
CA ARG A 158 8.54 12.36 -1.15
C ARG A 158 7.67 11.20 -0.70
N ILE A 159 7.67 10.10 -1.44
CA ILE A 159 6.92 8.88 -1.11
C ILE A 159 7.35 8.34 0.25
N GLY A 160 8.65 8.24 0.51
CA GLY A 160 9.18 7.75 1.78
C GLY A 160 8.74 8.62 2.96
N LEU A 161 8.83 9.94 2.83
CA LEU A 161 8.40 10.91 3.86
C LEU A 161 6.89 10.81 4.13
N ILE A 162 6.07 10.80 3.07
CA ILE A 162 4.61 10.65 3.18
C ILE A 162 4.24 9.34 3.89
N ARG A 163 4.90 8.24 3.54
CA ARG A 163 4.68 6.94 4.19
C ARG A 163 5.17 6.93 5.64
N GLY A 164 6.25 7.64 5.94
CA GLY A 164 6.72 7.85 7.31
C GLY A 164 5.71 8.61 8.18
N LEU A 165 4.92 9.49 7.58
CA LEU A 165 3.83 10.20 8.28
C LEU A 165 2.57 9.33 8.50
N ASP A 166 2.43 8.17 7.85
CA ASP A 166 1.40 7.15 8.17
C ASP A 166 1.75 6.37 9.45
N ASP A 167 1.99 7.10 10.54
CA ASP A 167 2.20 6.55 11.86
C ASP A 167 0.96 6.78 12.73
N ILE A 168 0.57 5.77 13.51
CA ILE A 168 -0.55 5.90 14.44
C ILE A 168 -0.25 6.92 15.57
N ALA A 169 1.02 7.12 15.91
CA ALA A 169 1.45 8.19 16.81
C ALA A 169 1.26 9.59 16.19
N ASN A 170 1.14 9.67 14.87
CA ASN A 170 0.86 10.91 14.14
C ASN A 170 -0.65 11.19 13.99
N ARG A 171 -1.51 10.30 14.51
CA ARG A 171 -2.97 10.46 14.39
C ARG A 171 -3.44 11.75 15.07
N GLY A 172 -4.16 12.58 14.33
CA GLY A 172 -4.69 13.86 14.79
C GLY A 172 -3.66 14.98 14.88
N ASN A 173 -2.43 14.77 14.39
CA ASN A 173 -1.46 15.85 14.25
C ASN A 173 -1.91 16.81 13.14
N ARG A 174 -2.33 18.02 13.52
CA ARG A 174 -2.89 19.02 12.61
C ARG A 174 -1.90 19.42 11.52
N GLU A 175 -0.64 19.61 11.87
CA GLU A 175 0.41 20.02 10.93
C GLU A 175 0.65 18.94 9.86
N SER A 176 0.69 17.67 10.25
CA SER A 176 0.79 16.57 9.28
C SER A 176 -0.45 16.43 8.40
N ILE A 177 -1.64 16.61 8.97
CA ILE A 177 -2.91 16.56 8.23
C ILE A 177 -2.97 17.69 7.19
N ASP A 178 -2.62 18.91 7.58
CA ASP A 178 -2.55 20.07 6.69
C ASP A 178 -1.51 19.87 5.59
N LEU A 179 -0.32 19.39 5.94
CA LEU A 179 0.74 19.14 4.98
C LEU A 179 0.33 18.07 3.94
N LEU A 180 -0.24 16.94 4.36
CA LEU A 180 -0.69 15.90 3.43
C LEU A 180 -1.85 16.39 2.55
N ALA A 181 -2.77 17.19 3.09
CA ALA A 181 -3.82 17.83 2.30
C ALA A 181 -3.22 18.82 1.27
N ALA A 182 -2.20 19.59 1.65
CA ALA A 182 -1.48 20.49 0.76
C ALA A 182 -0.74 19.72 -0.35
N GLN A 183 -0.14 18.57 -0.06
CA GLN A 183 0.49 17.69 -1.07
C GLN A 183 -0.53 17.25 -2.13
N LEU A 184 -1.75 16.86 -1.72
CA LEU A 184 -2.82 16.47 -2.64
C LEU A 184 -3.36 17.65 -3.48
N ARG A 185 -3.32 18.86 -2.94
CA ARG A 185 -3.75 20.10 -3.62
C ARG A 185 -2.67 20.76 -4.47
N ARG A 186 -1.42 20.31 -4.35
CA ARG A 186 -0.25 20.95 -4.99
C ARG A 186 -0.44 21.15 -6.50
N ARG A 187 0.15 22.23 -7.00
CA ARG A 187 0.25 22.56 -8.43
C ARG A 187 1.71 22.91 -8.77
N PRO A 188 2.35 22.24 -9.76
CA PRO A 188 1.84 21.09 -10.49
C PRO A 188 1.55 19.88 -9.58
N PRO A 189 0.62 18.98 -9.96
CA PRO A 189 0.29 17.80 -9.15
C PRO A 189 1.55 16.96 -8.85
N ILE A 190 1.60 16.36 -7.66
CA ILE A 190 2.63 15.36 -7.35
C ILE A 190 2.40 14.10 -8.19
N PRO A 191 3.43 13.28 -8.43
CA PRO A 191 3.29 12.03 -9.16
C PRO A 191 2.25 11.10 -8.51
N ARG A 192 1.51 10.34 -9.35
CA ARG A 192 0.36 9.52 -8.93
C ARG A 192 0.65 8.65 -7.71
N ARG A 193 1.80 7.97 -7.68
CA ARG A 193 2.17 7.10 -6.56
C ARG A 193 2.30 7.87 -5.24
N ALA A 194 2.86 9.09 -5.27
CA ALA A 194 2.94 9.95 -4.09
C ALA A 194 1.55 10.44 -3.66
N ALA A 195 0.66 10.75 -4.60
CA ALA A 195 -0.72 11.12 -4.31
C ALA A 195 -1.50 9.97 -3.64
N ASP A 196 -1.39 8.75 -4.16
CA ASP A 196 -2.02 7.56 -3.56
C ASP A 196 -1.51 7.33 -2.12
N CYS A 197 -0.19 7.47 -1.90
CA CYS A 197 0.38 7.38 -0.55
C CYS A 197 -0.11 8.50 0.37
N ALA A 198 -0.23 9.74 -0.13
CA ALA A 198 -0.68 10.88 0.67
C ALA A 198 -2.14 10.73 1.08
N GLN A 199 -2.98 10.26 0.16
CA GLN A 199 -4.37 9.95 0.44
C GLN A 199 -4.50 8.86 1.52
N PHE A 200 -3.78 7.75 1.35
CA PHE A 200 -3.79 6.66 2.30
C PHE A 200 -3.34 7.11 3.69
N ALA A 201 -2.21 7.81 3.77
CA ALA A 201 -1.67 8.34 5.03
C ALA A 201 -2.67 9.33 5.69
N LEU A 202 -3.18 10.29 4.92
CA LEU A 202 -4.12 11.29 5.41
C LEU A 202 -5.39 10.65 5.95
N ALA A 203 -5.97 9.70 5.20
CA ALA A 203 -7.13 8.96 5.67
C ALA A 203 -6.85 8.34 7.04
N ARG A 204 -5.69 7.69 7.22
CA ARG A 204 -5.37 6.94 8.44
C ARG A 204 -5.11 7.82 9.67
N ILE A 205 -4.38 8.91 9.49
CA ILE A 205 -4.03 9.81 10.60
C ILE A 205 -5.16 10.80 10.94
N ALA A 206 -6.04 11.11 9.99
CA ALA A 206 -7.17 11.99 10.22
C ALA A 206 -8.15 11.43 11.27
N THR A 207 -8.68 12.36 12.06
CA THR A 207 -9.73 12.17 13.05
C THR A 207 -11.08 12.56 12.47
N VAL A 208 -12.17 12.36 13.22
CA VAL A 208 -13.52 12.78 12.80
C VAL A 208 -13.66 14.29 12.62
N LYS A 209 -12.81 15.09 13.27
CA LYS A 209 -12.82 16.56 13.14
C LYS A 209 -12.35 17.03 11.77
N ASP A 210 -11.61 16.19 11.07
CA ASP A 210 -11.01 16.48 9.76
C ASP A 210 -11.95 16.16 8.60
N PHE A 211 -13.20 15.79 8.89
CA PHE A 211 -14.22 15.44 7.90
C PHE A 211 -14.38 16.52 6.83
N PRO A 212 -14.50 17.83 7.15
CA PRO A 212 -14.62 18.85 6.11
C PRO A 212 -13.44 18.89 5.14
N THR A 213 -12.22 18.63 5.63
CA THR A 213 -11.02 18.61 4.79
C THR A 213 -11.04 17.41 3.83
N ILE A 214 -11.36 16.22 4.34
CA ILE A 214 -11.38 15.00 3.53
C ILE A 214 -12.55 15.00 2.54
N ALA A 215 -13.72 15.49 2.94
CA ALA A 215 -14.87 15.62 2.05
C ALA A 215 -14.57 16.57 0.89
N ALA A 216 -13.94 17.72 1.16
CA ALA A 216 -13.52 18.66 0.12
C ALA A 216 -12.49 18.02 -0.85
N LEU A 217 -11.45 17.36 -0.32
CA LEU A 217 -10.45 16.67 -1.15
C LEU A 217 -11.06 15.58 -2.03
N LEU A 218 -12.07 14.85 -1.55
CA LEU A 218 -12.75 13.81 -2.34
C LEU A 218 -13.36 14.37 -3.64
N VAL A 219 -13.82 15.62 -3.62
CA VAL A 219 -14.37 16.36 -4.77
C VAL A 219 -13.27 17.00 -5.61
N GLU A 220 -12.25 17.58 -4.97
CA GLU A 220 -11.17 18.32 -5.64
C GLU A 220 -10.15 17.43 -6.38
N MET A 221 -10.01 16.17 -5.98
CA MET A 221 -8.99 15.27 -6.55
C MET A 221 -9.28 14.95 -8.02
N PRO A 222 -8.23 14.86 -8.88
CA PRO A 222 -8.36 14.40 -10.26
C PRO A 222 -9.00 13.00 -10.36
N PRO A 223 -9.70 12.66 -11.44
CA PRO A 223 -10.31 11.34 -11.63
C PRO A 223 -9.35 10.16 -11.43
N GLU A 224 -8.07 10.33 -11.80
CA GLU A 224 -7.04 9.28 -11.85
C GLU A 224 -6.46 8.89 -10.48
N VAL A 225 -6.69 9.74 -9.47
CA VAL A 225 -6.28 9.48 -8.08
C VAL A 225 -7.30 8.56 -7.44
N ALA A 226 -6.83 7.57 -6.68
CA ALA A 226 -7.72 6.66 -5.97
C ALA A 226 -8.67 7.41 -5.01
N ARG A 227 -9.83 6.82 -4.68
CA ARG A 227 -10.81 7.43 -3.74
C ARG A 227 -11.16 6.53 -2.56
N GLY A 228 -10.81 5.24 -2.65
CA GLY A 228 -11.21 4.22 -1.70
C GLY A 228 -10.91 4.54 -0.24
N ASP A 229 -9.72 5.08 0.07
CA ASP A 229 -9.32 5.37 1.45
C ASP A 229 -10.13 6.51 2.10
N PHE A 230 -10.48 7.53 1.31
CA PHE A 230 -11.36 8.61 1.78
C PHE A 230 -12.80 8.15 1.93
N ILE A 231 -13.29 7.30 1.02
CA ILE A 231 -14.61 6.68 1.15
C ILE A 231 -14.67 5.84 2.43
N GLU A 232 -13.65 5.01 2.70
CA GLU A 232 -13.57 4.24 3.94
C GLU A 232 -13.42 5.11 5.20
N TYR A 233 -12.72 6.25 5.10
CA TYR A 233 -12.65 7.22 6.19
C TYR A 233 -14.04 7.68 6.64
N MET A 234 -14.99 7.89 5.72
CA MET A 234 -16.36 8.31 6.05
C MET A 234 -17.06 7.35 7.02
N GLY A 235 -16.75 6.05 6.94
CA GLY A 235 -17.26 5.03 7.85
C GLY A 235 -16.92 5.28 9.33
N ARG A 236 -15.89 6.08 9.63
CA ARG A 236 -15.52 6.48 11.00
C ARG A 236 -16.19 7.76 11.48
N VAL A 237 -16.67 8.61 10.57
CA VAL A 237 -17.29 9.90 10.90
C VAL A 237 -18.69 9.70 11.46
N LYS A 238 -19.48 8.80 10.86
CA LYS A 238 -20.81 8.39 11.33
C LYS A 238 -21.84 9.52 11.43
N THR A 239 -21.81 10.46 10.50
CA THR A 239 -22.82 11.51 10.36
C THR A 239 -23.74 11.24 9.16
N PRO A 240 -24.97 11.80 9.14
CA PRO A 240 -25.85 11.73 7.97
C PRO A 240 -25.17 12.23 6.69
N GLU A 241 -24.45 13.36 6.78
CA GLU A 241 -23.72 13.94 5.65
C GLU A 241 -22.63 13.00 5.10
N ALA A 242 -21.88 12.32 5.98
CA ALA A 242 -20.91 11.32 5.56
C ALA A 242 -21.58 10.09 4.91
N GLN A 243 -22.76 9.69 5.38
CA GLN A 243 -23.56 8.64 4.76
C GLN A 243 -24.01 9.03 3.35
N GLU A 244 -24.53 10.25 3.17
CA GLU A 244 -24.96 10.79 1.87
C GLU A 244 -23.81 10.77 0.87
N ILE A 245 -22.62 11.26 1.26
CA ILE A 245 -21.42 11.20 0.43
C ILE A 245 -21.11 9.76 0.03
N VAL A 246 -21.08 8.82 0.98
CA VAL A 246 -20.77 7.41 0.70
C VAL A 246 -21.77 6.77 -0.27
N LEU A 247 -23.05 7.11 -0.16
CA LEU A 247 -24.09 6.58 -1.05
C LEU A 247 -23.87 6.96 -2.51
N THR A 248 -23.27 8.12 -2.80
CA THR A 248 -22.91 8.52 -4.18
C THR A 248 -21.90 7.59 -4.84
N TRP A 249 -21.19 6.75 -4.07
CA TRP A 249 -20.13 5.86 -4.57
C TRP A 249 -20.58 4.40 -4.74
N LEU A 250 -21.82 4.05 -4.37
CA LEU A 250 -22.31 2.66 -4.47
C LEU A 250 -22.42 2.15 -5.91
N ASP A 251 -22.65 3.02 -6.89
CA ASP A 251 -22.83 2.68 -8.31
C ASP A 251 -21.57 2.97 -9.16
N THR A 252 -20.38 2.86 -8.55
CA THR A 252 -19.10 3.21 -9.18
C THR A 252 -18.10 2.08 -9.04
N GLU A 253 -16.90 2.21 -9.61
CA GLU A 253 -15.79 1.27 -9.34
C GLU A 253 -15.43 1.16 -7.84
N TRP A 254 -15.90 2.09 -7.01
CA TRP A 254 -15.64 2.18 -5.58
C TRP A 254 -16.71 1.51 -4.69
N THR A 255 -17.69 0.79 -5.26
CA THR A 255 -18.78 0.11 -4.52
C THR A 255 -18.29 -0.67 -3.32
N TRP A 256 -17.19 -1.41 -3.47
CA TRP A 256 -16.62 -2.21 -2.40
C TRP A 256 -16.21 -1.36 -1.18
N PHE A 257 -15.59 -0.20 -1.41
CA PHE A 257 -15.20 0.74 -0.34
C PHE A 257 -16.44 1.39 0.29
N ALA A 258 -17.44 1.74 -0.53
CA ALA A 258 -18.68 2.32 -0.05
C ALA A 258 -19.44 1.36 0.88
N LEU A 259 -19.58 0.08 0.51
CA LEU A 259 -20.20 -0.94 1.36
C LEU A 259 -19.47 -1.09 2.70
N ARG A 260 -18.13 -1.07 2.69
CA ARG A 260 -17.31 -1.10 3.91
C ARG A 260 -17.56 0.10 4.81
N ALA A 261 -17.65 1.30 4.23
CA ALA A 261 -17.93 2.52 4.95
C ALA A 261 -19.33 2.50 5.59
N LEU A 262 -20.37 2.09 4.84
CA LEU A 262 -21.75 1.96 5.35
C LEU A 262 -21.84 0.99 6.52
N ILE A 263 -21.18 -0.17 6.43
CA ILE A 263 -21.09 -1.14 7.55
C ILE A 263 -20.40 -0.51 8.76
N ALA A 264 -19.27 0.18 8.55
CA ALA A 264 -18.48 0.76 9.64
C ALA A 264 -19.24 1.87 10.39
N MET A 265 -20.03 2.67 9.68
CA MET A 265 -20.85 3.72 10.29
C MET A 265 -22.16 3.21 10.90
N LYS A 266 -22.54 1.95 10.63
CA LYS A 266 -23.86 1.39 10.98
C LYS A 266 -24.99 2.22 10.35
N ALA A 267 -24.86 2.49 9.05
CA ALA A 267 -25.83 3.26 8.27
C ALA A 267 -27.26 2.71 8.42
N ARG A 268 -28.25 3.60 8.45
CA ARG A 268 -29.68 3.28 8.55
C ARG A 268 -30.39 3.69 7.27
N GLY A 269 -31.48 3.01 6.92
CA GLY A 269 -32.30 3.32 5.74
C GLY A 269 -31.64 3.01 4.41
N VAL A 270 -30.56 2.21 4.39
CA VAL A 270 -29.75 1.97 3.17
C VAL A 270 -29.87 0.55 2.62
N ARG A 271 -30.66 -0.32 3.27
CA ARG A 271 -30.73 -1.75 2.93
C ARG A 271 -31.29 -1.98 1.53
N GLU A 272 -32.34 -1.25 1.14
CA GLU A 272 -32.90 -1.33 -0.21
C GLU A 272 -31.88 -0.92 -1.28
N ARG A 273 -31.08 0.12 -1.00
CA ARG A 273 -29.99 0.55 -1.91
C ARG A 273 -28.88 -0.48 -2.03
N ILE A 274 -28.64 -1.29 -1.00
CA ILE A 274 -27.59 -2.31 -0.99
C ILE A 274 -28.06 -3.63 -1.60
N ALA A 275 -29.35 -3.95 -1.53
CA ALA A 275 -29.91 -5.23 -1.95
C ALA A 275 -29.47 -5.69 -3.37
N PRO A 276 -29.39 -4.82 -4.40
CA PRO A 276 -28.96 -5.24 -5.73
C PRO A 276 -27.54 -5.83 -5.79
N TYR A 277 -26.63 -5.43 -4.88
CA TYR A 277 -25.23 -5.85 -4.93
C TYR A 277 -24.97 -7.26 -4.38
N VAL A 278 -25.98 -7.97 -3.85
CA VAL A 278 -25.79 -9.36 -3.38
C VAL A 278 -25.46 -10.33 -4.51
N ASP A 279 -25.85 -9.97 -5.73
CA ASP A 279 -25.65 -10.72 -6.97
C ASP A 279 -24.69 -10.03 -7.95
N ASP A 280 -23.94 -9.02 -7.48
CA ASP A 280 -22.93 -8.29 -8.26
C ASP A 280 -21.92 -9.23 -8.93
N ALA A 281 -21.38 -8.89 -10.11
CA ALA A 281 -20.39 -9.72 -10.79
C ALA A 281 -19.09 -9.91 -9.96
N ASN A 282 -18.71 -8.91 -9.17
CA ASN A 282 -17.53 -8.92 -8.32
C ASN A 282 -17.81 -9.67 -7.00
N SER A 283 -17.04 -10.73 -6.73
CA SER A 283 -17.21 -11.56 -5.53
C SER A 283 -17.00 -10.82 -4.22
N ASP A 284 -16.11 -9.82 -4.19
CA ASP A 284 -15.87 -9.02 -3.00
C ASP A 284 -17.04 -8.07 -2.73
N VAL A 285 -17.63 -7.48 -3.78
CA VAL A 285 -18.84 -6.67 -3.66
C VAL A 285 -19.99 -7.52 -3.11
N ARG A 286 -20.27 -8.70 -3.70
CA ARG A 286 -21.30 -9.63 -3.19
C ARG A 286 -21.12 -9.97 -1.72
N LYS A 287 -19.88 -10.30 -1.32
CA LYS A 287 -19.54 -10.65 0.06
C LYS A 287 -19.86 -9.51 1.03
N TYR A 288 -19.52 -8.28 0.68
CA TYR A 288 -19.76 -7.14 1.55
C TYR A 288 -21.21 -6.66 1.52
N ALA A 289 -21.92 -6.82 0.40
CA ALA A 289 -23.36 -6.55 0.31
C ALA A 289 -24.15 -7.46 1.26
N LYS A 290 -23.90 -8.78 1.21
CA LYS A 290 -24.50 -9.76 2.14
C LYS A 290 -24.22 -9.40 3.60
N ARG A 291 -22.95 -9.10 3.91
CA ARG A 291 -22.54 -8.67 5.25
C ARG A 291 -23.21 -7.37 5.70
N ALA A 292 -23.49 -6.44 4.79
CA ALA A 292 -24.21 -5.21 5.11
C ALA A 292 -25.68 -5.51 5.44
N LEU A 293 -26.36 -6.34 4.64
CA LEU A 293 -27.73 -6.79 4.91
C LEU A 293 -27.88 -7.64 6.18
N GLU A 294 -26.80 -8.23 6.69
CA GLU A 294 -26.82 -8.90 7.99
C GLU A 294 -26.67 -7.94 9.18
N ARG A 295 -26.00 -6.79 8.98
CA ARG A 295 -25.51 -5.95 10.07
C ARG A 295 -26.19 -4.59 10.20
N LEU A 296 -26.75 -4.09 9.12
CA LEU A 296 -27.41 -2.79 9.09
C LEU A 296 -28.88 -2.97 9.44
N ALA A 297 -29.39 -2.08 10.29
CA ALA A 297 -30.82 -1.99 10.55
C ALA A 297 -31.52 -1.32 9.37
N ASP A 298 -32.82 -1.55 9.26
CA ASP A 298 -33.70 -0.70 8.44
C ASP A 298 -33.63 0.75 8.94
#